data_AF-A0A351URN7-F1
#
_entry.id   AF-A0A351URN7-F1
#
_cell.length_a   1.000
_cell.length_b   1.000
_cell.length_c   1.000
_cell.angle_alpha   90.00
_cell.angle_beta   90.00
_cell.angle_gamma   90.00
#
_symmetry.space_group_name_H-M   'P 1'
#
loop_
_entity.id
_entity.type
_entity.pdbx_description
1 polymer ?
#
loop_
_entity_poly.entity_id
_entity_poly.type
_entity_poly.pdbx_seq_one_letter_code
_entity_poly.pdbx_strand_id
1 'polypeptide(L)' 'PDFVKLAESYGAKGIRVTCEEDIKKALDEAKANTAGPTLIEFIIDSEEMVYPMLKPGGTLEEMLMS' A
#
# COMPACT_ATOMS: atom_id res chain seq x y z
N PRO A 1 2.29 -10.31 9.84
CA PRO A 1 3.27 -9.74 10.81
C PRO A 1 2.85 -8.32 11.19
N ASP A 2 3.29 -7.79 12.33
CA ASP A 2 3.01 -6.39 12.70
C ASP A 2 4.15 -5.49 12.21
N PHE A 3 4.00 -4.96 10.99
CA PHE A 3 5.02 -4.12 10.35
C PHE A 3 5.13 -2.72 10.97
N VAL A 4 4.05 -2.24 11.59
CA VAL A 4 4.04 -0.98 12.35
C VAL A 4 4.98 -1.10 13.54
N LYS A 5 4.81 -2.12 14.38
CA LYS A 5 5.71 -2.35 15.53
C LYS A 5 7.15 -2.61 15.12
N LEU A 6 7.34 -3.29 13.99
CA LEU A 6 8.67 -3.49 13.44
C LEU A 6 9.31 -2.13 13.11
N ALA A 7 8.62 -1.27 12.36
CA ALA A 7 9.11 0.07 12.01
C ALA A 7 9.46 0.90 13.26
N GLU A 8 8.58 0.90 14.27
CA GLU A 8 8.80 1.61 15.53
C GLU A 8 10.05 1.11 16.28
N SER A 9 10.32 -0.20 16.26
CA SER A 9 11.53 -0.76 16.90
C SER A 9 12.85 -0.29 16.26
N TYR A 10 12.80 0.14 15.00
CA TYR A 10 13.94 0.72 14.27
C TYR A 10 13.95 2.25 14.30
N GLY A 11 13.06 2.89 15.08
CA GLY A 11 12.97 4.36 15.18
C GLY A 11 12.24 5.02 14.00
N ALA A 12 11.54 4.25 13.17
CA ALA A 12 10.67 4.77 12.12
C ALA A 12 9.25 4.98 12.68
N LYS A 13 8.49 5.92 12.09
CA LYS A 13 7.06 6.05 12.38
C LYS A 13 6.29 4.97 11.61
N GLY A 14 5.45 4.19 12.29
CA GLY A 14 4.55 3.24 11.63
C GLY A 14 3.12 3.80 11.55
N ILE A 15 2.45 3.63 10.41
CA ILE A 15 1.06 4.00 10.18
C ILE A 15 0.36 2.82 9.50
N ARG A 16 -0.83 2.43 9.97
CA ARG A 16 -1.67 1.44 9.29
C ARG A 16 -2.94 2.11 8.76
N VAL A 17 -3.27 1.84 7.51
CA VAL A 17 -4.46 2.33 6.81
C VAL A 17 -5.31 1.14 6.43
N THR A 18 -6.58 1.14 6.83
CA THR A 18 -7.53 0.03 6.59
C THR A 18 -8.72 0.43 5.73
N CYS A 19 -8.88 1.71 5.43
CA CYS A 19 -9.95 2.23 4.59
C CYS A 19 -9.47 3.44 3.78
N GLU A 20 -10.16 3.75 2.69
CA GLU A 20 -9.72 4.74 1.72
C GLU A 20 -9.72 6.17 2.27
N GLU A 21 -10.64 6.49 3.19
CA GLU A 21 -10.78 7.84 3.75
C GLU A 21 -9.54 8.27 4.54
N ASP A 22 -8.81 7.30 5.11
CA ASP A 22 -7.62 7.54 5.91
C ASP A 22 -6.34 7.72 5.07
N ILE A 23 -6.38 7.42 3.76
CA ILE A 23 -5.20 7.51 2.89
C ILE A 23 -4.61 8.92 2.90
N LYS A 24 -5.45 9.95 2.69
CA LYS A 24 -4.99 11.33 2.63
C LYS A 24 -4.31 11.74 3.93
N LYS A 25 -4.94 11.40 5.06
CA LYS A 25 -4.43 11.71 6.40
C LYS A 25 -3.08 11.02 6.65
N ALA A 26 -2.95 9.73 6.29
CA ALA A 26 -1.71 8.99 6.44
C ALA A 26 -0.56 9.59 5.62
N LEU A 27 -0.84 10.02 4.39
CA LEU A 27 0.15 10.69 3.53
C LEU A 27 0.57 12.05 4.09
N ASP A 28 -0.39 12.86 4.55
CA ASP A 28 -0.11 14.17 5.16
C ASP A 28 0.72 14.02 6.44
N GLU A 29 0.40 13.03 7.28
CA GLU A 29 1.16 12.69 8.49
C GLU A 29 2.58 12.21 8.18
N ALA A 30 2.75 11.38 7.15
CA ALA A 30 4.05 10.89 6.73
C ALA A 30 4.91 12.03 6.15
N LYS A 31 4.30 12.95 5.39
CA LYS A 31 4.95 14.14 4.84
C LYS A 31 5.37 15.13 5.92
N ALA A 32 4.58 15.27 6.98
CA ALA A 32 4.89 16.14 8.11
C ALA A 32 6.00 15.56 9.02
N ASN A 33 6.24 14.25 8.98
CA ASN A 33 7.29 13.62 9.78
C ASN A 33 8.68 13.89 9.19
N THR A 34 9.46 14.75 9.84
CA THR A 34 10.84 15.07 9.45
C THR A 34 11.89 14.39 10.34
N ALA A 35 11.47 13.72 11.41
CA ALA A 35 12.37 13.15 12.42
C ALA A 35 12.96 11.79 12.01
N GLY A 36 12.43 11.16 10.96
CA GLY A 36 12.87 9.86 10.49
C GLY A 36 11.95 9.30 9.41
N PRO A 37 12.25 8.07 8.91
CA PRO A 37 11.41 7.42 7.92
C PRO A 37 10.03 7.10 8.49
N THR A 38 9.04 7.05 7.59
CA THR A 38 7.68 6.60 7.91
C THR A 38 7.35 5.38 7.06
N LEU A 39 6.87 4.31 7.69
CA LEU A 39 6.29 3.14 7.03
C LEU A 39 4.77 3.26 7.10
N ILE A 40 4.11 3.22 5.94
CA ILE A 40 2.65 3.17 5.82
C ILE A 40 2.27 1.78 5.31
N GLU A 41 1.50 1.05 6.09
CA GLU A 41 0.94 -0.25 5.74
C GLU A 41 -0.51 -0.07 5.30
N PHE A 42 -0.77 -0.27 4.00
CA PHE A 42 -2.12 -0.29 3.46
C PHE A 42 -2.65 -1.72 3.50
N ILE A 43 -3.75 -1.93 4.23
CA ILE A 43 -4.48 -3.18 4.26
C ILE A 43 -5.48 -3.14 3.11
N ILE A 44 -5.22 -3.94 2.09
CA ILE A 44 -6.09 -4.13 0.92
C ILE A 44 -6.66 -5.55 0.95
N ASP A 45 -7.80 -5.75 0.29
CA ASP A 45 -8.31 -7.10 0.08
C ASP A 45 -7.39 -7.85 -0.89
N SER A 46 -6.99 -9.06 -0.52
CA SER A 46 -6.16 -9.93 -1.36
C SER A 46 -6.90 -10.47 -2.58
N GLU A 47 -8.23 -10.38 -2.62
CA GLU A 47 -9.06 -10.80 -3.75
C GLU A 47 -9.16 -9.73 -4.85
N GLU A 48 -8.65 -8.52 -4.63
CA GLU A 48 -8.60 -7.50 -5.68
C GLU A 48 -7.62 -7.90 -6.79
N MET A 49 -8.16 -8.12 -7.98
CA MET A 49 -7.39 -8.48 -9.16
C MET A 49 -6.84 -7.24 -9.85
N VAL A 50 -5.53 -7.24 -10.15
CA VAL A 50 -4.88 -6.16 -10.89
C VAL A 50 -5.20 -6.32 -12.37
N TYR A 51 -6.04 -5.43 -12.90
CA TYR A 51 -6.33 -5.33 -14.33
C TYR A 51 -5.54 -4.20 -14.99
N PRO A 52 -5.23 -4.32 -16.30
CA PRO A 52 -5.52 -5.45 -17.19
C PRO A 52 -4.56 -6.63 -17.01
N MET A 53 -5.08 -7.85 -17.03
CA MET A 53 -4.28 -9.08 -16.99
C MET A 53 -4.00 -9.59 -18.41
N LEU A 54 -2.74 -9.88 -18.69
CA LEU A 54 -2.32 -10.67 -19.85
C LEU A 54 -2.38 -12.15 -19.48
N LYS A 55 -3.08 -12.96 -20.28
CA LYS A 55 -3.04 -14.42 -20.11
C LYS A 55 -1.64 -14.94 -20.43
N PRO A 56 -1.15 -16.00 -19.73
CA PRO A 56 0.14 -16.60 -20.05
C PRO A 56 0.20 -17.02 -21.53
N GLY A 57 1.10 -16.40 -22.30
CA GLY A 57 1.28 -16.68 -23.73
C GLY A 57 0.42 -15.86 -24.70
N GLY A 58 -0.39 -14.91 -24.21
CA GLY A 58 -1.22 -14.05 -25.05
C GLY A 58 -0.54 -12.78 -25.57
N THR A 59 -1.11 -12.17 -26.60
CA THR A 59 -0.65 -10.88 -27.15
C THR A 59 -1.38 -9.69 -26.52
N LEU A 60 -0.91 -8.45 -26.76
CA LEU A 60 -1.56 -7.22 -26.27
C LEU A 60 -3.04 -7.10 -26.67
N GLU A 61 -3.44 -7.72 -27.78
CA GLU A 61 -4.81 -7.73 -28.28
C GLU A 61 -5.76 -8.59 -27.43
N GLU A 62 -5.22 -9.48 -26.58
CA GLU A 62 -5.97 -10.38 -25.70
C GLU A 62 -6.01 -9.89 -24.25
N MET A 63 -5.71 -8.61 -24.02
CA MET A 63 -5.83 -7.97 -22.71
C MET A 63 -7.29 -8.02 -22.23
N LEU A 64 -7.51 -8.68 -21.10
CA LEU A 64 -8.80 -8.65 -20.41
C LEU A 64 -8.96 -7.28 -19.73
N MET A 65 -9.90 -6.49 -20.23
CA MET A 65 -10.36 -5.26 -19.58
C MET A 65 -11.50 -5.61 -18.61
N SER A 66 -11.41 -5.06 -17.39
CA SER A 66 -12.39 -5.23 -16.30
C SER A 66 -13.77 -4.70 -16.67
#